data_AF-A0A1D3D9Q2-F1
#
_entry.id   AF-A0A1D3D9Q2-F1
#
_cell.length_a   1.000
_cell.length_b   1.000
_cell.length_c   1.000
_cell.angle_alpha   90.00
_cell.angle_beta   90.00
_cell.angle_gamma   90.00
#
_symmetry.space_group_name_H-M   'P 1'
#
loop_
_entity.id
_entity.type
_entity.pdbx_description
1 polymer ?
#
loop_
_entity_poly.entity_id
_entity_poly.type
_entity_poly.pdbx_seq_one_letter_code
_entity_poly.pdbx_strand_id
1 'polypeptide(L)'
;MQKSGLLRGAFRRLTAKGYKAKAAAADTRHERILSLREILAKDKGVHSVEEDYPVPAWLRRQGVCAPCDYAKTFKGKYGIINYEVLGMQHTKTVLTFHGLNGSMQTFQDLQNVLASFGFRVITFDLYGHGLSAAPQYSFFKKRFSADFFVAQSRELLEHLNLSDTPLSLVGFSMGKQNGGA
;
A
#
# COMPACT_ATOMS: atom_id res chain seq x y z
N MET A 1 4.77 65.93 4.02
CA MET A 1 3.29 65.91 4.11
C MET A 1 2.85 64.71 3.27
N GLN A 2 2.13 63.68 3.71
CA GLN A 2 1.27 63.40 4.86
C GLN A 2 1.54 61.98 5.40
N LYS A 3 1.16 61.80 6.66
CA LYS A 3 1.23 60.59 7.49
C LYS A 3 -0.07 59.77 7.36
N SER A 4 0.00 58.45 7.51
CA SER A 4 -0.92 57.56 8.24
C SER A 4 -0.61 56.11 7.86
N GLY A 5 -0.77 55.07 8.67
CA GLY A 5 -1.29 54.94 10.02
C GLY A 5 -0.94 53.53 10.50
N LEU A 6 -0.48 53.46 11.74
CA LEU A 6 -0.07 52.28 12.48
C LEU A 6 -1.32 51.45 12.87
N LEU A 7 -1.36 50.16 12.54
CA LEU A 7 -2.26 49.20 13.22
C LEU A 7 -1.46 47.98 13.65
N ARG A 8 -1.01 48.03 14.92
CA ARG A 8 -0.41 46.92 15.66
C ARG A 8 -1.53 45.99 16.12
N GLY A 9 -1.66 44.83 15.48
CA GLY A 9 -2.49 43.73 15.97
C GLY A 9 -1.78 42.97 17.10
N ALA A 10 -2.38 42.95 18.28
CA ALA A 10 -1.85 42.30 19.47
C ALA A 10 -1.90 40.77 19.36
N PHE A 11 -0.76 40.12 19.22
CA PHE A 11 -0.63 38.66 19.35
C PHE A 11 -0.66 38.28 20.84
N ARG A 12 -1.80 37.83 21.35
CA ARG A 12 -1.92 37.23 22.68
C ARG A 12 -1.21 35.88 22.69
N ARG A 13 -0.11 35.81 23.45
CA ARG A 13 0.67 34.61 23.72
C ARG A 13 -0.13 33.72 24.69
N LEU A 14 -0.76 32.66 24.19
CA LEU A 14 -1.41 31.64 25.03
C LEU A 14 -0.31 30.79 25.68
N THR A 15 -0.24 30.82 27.00
CA THR A 15 0.68 30.00 27.80
C THR A 15 0.16 28.57 27.87
N ALA A 16 0.94 27.61 27.36
CA ALA A 16 0.62 26.19 27.44
C ALA A 16 0.83 25.68 28.87
N LYS A 17 -0.27 25.23 29.49
CA LYS A 17 -0.29 24.51 30.77
C LYS A 17 0.42 23.17 30.60
N GLY A 18 1.44 22.92 31.43
CA GLY A 18 2.24 21.70 31.41
C GLY A 18 1.44 20.46 31.79
N TYR A 19 1.38 19.49 30.88
CA TYR A 19 1.01 18.10 31.17
C TYR A 19 2.30 17.29 31.35
N LYS A 20 2.54 16.79 32.57
CA LYS A 20 3.57 15.78 32.83
C LYS A 20 3.00 14.39 32.47
N ALA A 21 3.50 13.78 31.40
CA ALA A 21 3.26 12.36 31.13
C ALA A 21 4.36 11.52 31.80
N LYS A 22 3.96 10.51 32.59
CA LYS A 22 4.85 9.50 33.17
C LYS A 22 5.41 8.62 32.06
N ALA A 23 6.75 8.50 31.99
CA ALA A 23 7.41 7.52 31.15
C ALA A 23 7.24 6.13 31.76
N ALA A 24 6.54 5.24 31.05
CA ALA A 24 6.57 3.80 31.31
C ALA A 24 7.74 3.20 30.51
N ALA A 25 8.57 2.41 31.18
CA ALA A 25 9.72 1.74 30.58
C ALA A 25 9.24 0.70 29.54
N ALA A 26 9.61 0.89 28.28
CA ALA A 26 9.33 -0.04 27.20
C ALA A 26 10.49 -1.03 27.01
N ASP A 27 10.14 -2.31 27.00
CA ASP A 27 10.98 -3.48 26.74
C ASP A 27 11.81 -3.29 25.45
N THR A 28 13.13 -3.35 25.59
CA THR A 28 14.07 -3.13 24.48
C THR A 28 14.45 -4.46 23.84
N ARG A 29 13.51 -5.04 23.10
CA ARG A 29 13.83 -5.95 21.99
C ARG A 29 13.58 -5.20 20.69
N HIS A 30 14.53 -4.34 20.30
CA HIS A 30 14.53 -3.75 18.97
C HIS A 30 14.90 -4.85 17.98
N GLU A 31 13.91 -5.58 17.49
CA GLU A 31 14.06 -6.33 16.25
C GLU A 31 14.54 -5.35 15.18
N ARG A 32 15.63 -5.71 14.50
CA ARG A 32 16.33 -4.81 13.59
C ARG A 32 15.44 -4.51 12.40
N ILE A 33 14.82 -3.33 12.37
CA ILE A 33 14.01 -2.86 11.24
C ILE A 33 14.92 -2.74 10.03
N LEU A 34 14.63 -3.51 8.97
CA LEU A 34 15.36 -3.47 7.71
C LEU A 34 15.02 -2.18 6.96
N SER A 35 16.01 -1.59 6.27
CA SER A 35 15.74 -0.49 5.34
C SER A 35 14.93 -0.99 4.15
N LEU A 36 14.04 -0.21 3.54
CA LEU A 36 13.34 -0.52 2.28
C LEU A 36 14.29 -1.01 1.18
N ARG A 37 15.51 -0.46 1.09
CA ARG A 37 16.53 -0.95 0.15
C ARG A 37 16.91 -2.38 0.49
N GLU A 38 17.11 -2.71 1.76
CA GLU A 38 17.36 -4.10 2.19
C GLU A 38 16.12 -4.97 2.06
N ILE A 39 14.91 -4.48 2.32
CA ILE A 39 13.65 -5.21 2.14
C ILE A 39 13.48 -5.54 0.67
N LEU A 40 13.60 -4.55 -0.22
CA LEU A 40 13.51 -4.74 -1.67
C LEU A 40 14.67 -5.56 -2.26
N ALA A 41 15.88 -5.46 -1.70
CA ALA A 41 17.01 -6.27 -2.14
C ALA A 41 16.95 -7.72 -1.62
N LYS A 42 16.30 -7.94 -0.47
CA LYS A 42 16.00 -9.27 0.08
C LYS A 42 14.70 -9.85 -0.48
N ASP A 43 13.83 -9.00 -0.99
CA ASP A 43 12.63 -9.37 -1.71
C ASP A 43 13.07 -10.01 -3.03
N LYS A 44 13.21 -11.34 -3.00
CA LYS A 44 13.35 -12.17 -4.20
C LYS A 44 12.04 -12.25 -4.99
N GLY A 45 11.10 -11.34 -4.74
CA GLY A 45 9.73 -11.26 -5.23
C GLY A 45 9.57 -11.16 -6.74
N VAL A 46 10.58 -11.51 -7.53
CA VAL A 46 10.33 -12.20 -8.79
C VAL A 46 10.17 -13.68 -8.45
N HIS A 47 9.05 -14.05 -7.82
CA HIS A 47 8.62 -15.43 -7.92
C HIS A 47 8.34 -15.69 -9.40
N SER A 48 8.86 -16.78 -9.96
CA SER A 48 8.45 -17.18 -11.31
C SER A 48 6.95 -17.44 -11.24
N VAL A 49 6.17 -16.50 -11.77
CA VAL A 49 4.72 -16.60 -11.84
C VAL A 49 4.33 -17.88 -12.58
N GLU A 50 5.21 -18.37 -13.46
CA GLU A 50 5.04 -19.60 -14.21
C GLU A 50 5.12 -20.87 -13.34
N GLU A 51 5.71 -20.81 -12.14
CA GLU A 51 5.64 -21.91 -11.16
C GLU A 51 4.24 -22.02 -10.55
N ASP A 52 3.61 -20.89 -10.23
CA ASP A 52 2.29 -20.85 -9.58
C ASP A 52 1.13 -20.86 -10.61
N TYR A 53 1.38 -20.33 -11.81
CA TYR A 53 0.44 -20.23 -12.94
C TYR A 53 1.15 -20.59 -14.26
N PRO A 54 1.46 -21.88 -14.49
CA PRO A 54 2.20 -22.29 -15.67
C PRO A 54 1.42 -22.01 -16.95
N VAL A 55 2.04 -21.26 -17.85
CA VAL A 55 1.51 -21.09 -19.20
C VAL A 55 1.53 -22.45 -19.90
N PRO A 56 0.37 -22.96 -20.39
CA PRO A 56 0.31 -24.23 -21.10
C PRO A 56 1.35 -24.31 -22.21
N ALA A 57 2.03 -25.46 -22.33
CA ALA A 57 3.14 -25.60 -23.27
C ALA A 57 2.76 -25.28 -24.72
N TRP A 58 1.50 -25.49 -25.10
CA TRP A 58 1.00 -25.15 -26.43
C TRP A 58 0.93 -23.63 -26.69
N LEU A 59 0.60 -22.82 -25.67
CA LEU A 59 0.62 -21.35 -25.74
C LEU A 59 2.05 -20.81 -25.77
N ARG A 60 2.93 -21.35 -24.92
CA ARG A 60 4.35 -20.98 -24.92
C ARG A 60 5.03 -21.24 -26.27
N ARG A 61 4.72 -22.38 -26.91
CA ARG A 61 5.21 -22.70 -28.26
C ARG A 61 4.73 -21.70 -29.33
N GLN A 62 3.64 -21.00 -29.08
CA GLN A 62 3.13 -19.94 -29.97
C GLN A 62 3.71 -18.56 -29.62
N GLY A 63 4.66 -18.48 -28.68
CA GLY A 63 5.23 -17.21 -28.24
C GLY A 63 4.31 -16.40 -27.34
N VAL A 64 3.22 -16.99 -26.82
CA VAL A 64 2.30 -16.30 -25.90
C VAL A 64 2.97 -16.19 -24.54
N CYS A 65 3.27 -14.95 -24.15
CA CYS A 65 3.70 -14.56 -22.82
C CYS A 65 2.64 -13.66 -22.16
N ALA A 66 2.79 -13.38 -20.86
CA ALA A 66 1.96 -12.38 -20.21
C ALA A 66 2.15 -11.03 -20.91
N PRO A 67 1.06 -10.31 -21.27
CA PRO A 67 1.15 -9.04 -22.00
C PRO A 67 1.69 -7.88 -21.14
N CYS A 68 1.86 -8.11 -19.84
CA CYS A 68 2.25 -7.11 -18.86
C CYS A 68 3.38 -7.69 -18.00
N ASP A 69 4.40 -6.90 -17.73
CA ASP A 69 5.40 -7.25 -16.73
C ASP A 69 4.82 -7.09 -15.33
N TYR A 70 5.12 -8.04 -14.46
CA TYR A 70 4.88 -7.91 -13.03
C TYR A 70 5.80 -6.83 -12.45
N ALA A 71 5.31 -6.03 -11.51
CA ALA A 71 6.14 -5.04 -10.83
C ALA A 71 7.04 -5.73 -9.79
N LYS A 72 6.49 -6.00 -8.62
CA LYS A 72 7.05 -6.91 -7.60
C LYS A 72 5.94 -7.86 -7.17
N THR A 73 6.30 -9.08 -6.79
CA THR A 73 5.34 -10.08 -6.38
C THR A 73 5.64 -10.62 -4.99
N PHE A 74 4.58 -10.87 -4.23
CA PHE A 74 4.66 -11.50 -2.91
C PHE A 74 3.63 -12.63 -2.85
N LYS A 75 4.04 -13.82 -2.39
CA LYS A 75 3.12 -14.96 -2.25
C LYS A 75 2.36 -14.87 -0.93
N GLY A 76 1.14 -14.31 -0.99
CA GLY A 76 0.22 -14.26 0.12
C GLY A 76 -0.57 -15.56 0.29
N LYS A 77 -1.45 -15.58 1.30
CA LYS A 77 -2.25 -16.74 1.70
C LYS A 77 -3.11 -17.33 0.59
N TYR A 78 -3.57 -16.50 -0.35
CA TYR A 78 -4.48 -16.91 -1.43
C TYR A 78 -3.84 -16.84 -2.81
N GLY A 79 -2.52 -16.66 -2.87
CA GLY A 79 -1.75 -16.62 -4.10
C GLY A 79 -0.88 -15.37 -4.20
N ILE A 80 -0.38 -15.10 -5.39
CA ILE A 80 0.50 -13.97 -5.67
C ILE A 80 -0.25 -12.64 -5.47
N ILE A 81 0.42 -11.68 -4.85
CA ILE A 81 0.04 -10.27 -4.75
C ILE A 81 1.04 -9.48 -5.59
N ASN A 82 0.57 -8.81 -6.64
CA ASN A 82 1.37 -7.88 -7.46
C ASN A 82 1.33 -6.49 -6.82
N TYR A 83 2.50 -5.86 -6.65
CA TYR A 83 2.61 -4.59 -5.95
C TYR A 83 3.84 -3.78 -6.38
N GLU A 84 3.87 -2.51 -6.00
CA GLU A 84 5.00 -1.61 -6.14
C GLU A 84 5.12 -0.70 -4.93
N VAL A 85 6.36 -0.31 -4.63
CA VAL A 85 6.68 0.67 -3.59
C VAL A 85 7.59 1.71 -4.20
N LEU A 86 7.16 2.98 -4.15
CA LEU A 86 7.91 4.12 -4.63
C LEU A 86 8.10 5.15 -3.52
N GLY A 87 9.24 5.85 -3.53
CA GLY A 87 9.54 6.93 -2.59
C GLY A 87 10.47 6.58 -1.44
N MET A 88 10.65 7.53 -0.52
CA MET A 88 11.68 7.47 0.53
C MET A 88 11.30 6.58 1.71
N GLN A 89 12.30 6.23 2.51
CA GLN A 89 12.10 5.43 3.72
C GLN A 89 11.82 6.27 4.95
N HIS A 90 11.08 5.70 5.91
CA HIS A 90 10.76 6.35 7.19
C HIS A 90 10.02 7.68 7.03
N THR A 91 9.35 7.88 5.90
CA THR A 91 8.45 9.00 5.64
C THR A 91 7.00 8.56 5.75
N LYS A 92 6.09 9.53 5.62
CA LYS A 92 4.64 9.27 5.62
C LYS A 92 4.31 8.23 4.55
N THR A 93 3.72 7.12 4.97
CA THR A 93 3.37 6.01 4.08
C THR A 93 1.93 6.17 3.61
N VAL A 94 1.70 5.94 2.32
CA VAL A 94 0.40 5.94 1.67
C VAL A 94 0.16 4.57 1.06
N LEU A 95 -0.97 3.94 1.40
CA LEU A 95 -1.42 2.67 0.82
C LEU A 95 -2.65 2.92 -0.04
N THR A 96 -2.65 2.39 -1.27
CA THR A 96 -3.75 2.63 -2.21
C THR A 96 -4.66 1.42 -2.39
N PHE A 97 -5.97 1.63 -2.51
CA PHE A 97 -6.96 0.60 -2.84
C PHE A 97 -7.68 0.97 -4.15
N HIS A 98 -7.47 0.19 -5.20
CA HIS A 98 -8.10 0.46 -6.49
C HIS A 98 -9.56 -0.04 -6.51
N GLY A 99 -10.31 0.45 -7.48
CA GLY A 99 -11.73 0.14 -7.64
C GLY A 99 -12.00 -1.17 -8.36
N LEU A 100 -13.29 -1.46 -8.53
CA LEU A 100 -13.75 -2.57 -9.37
C LEU A 100 -13.27 -2.36 -10.81
N ASN A 101 -12.80 -3.43 -11.47
CA ASN A 101 -12.16 -3.38 -12.79
C ASN A 101 -10.88 -2.51 -12.88
N GLY A 102 -10.36 -2.06 -11.73
CA GLY A 102 -9.10 -1.34 -11.66
C GLY A 102 -7.89 -2.27 -11.53
N SER A 103 -6.71 -1.67 -11.53
CA SER A 103 -5.44 -2.28 -11.16
C SER A 103 -4.60 -1.23 -10.41
N MET A 104 -3.44 -1.63 -9.89
CA MET A 104 -2.47 -0.72 -9.27
C MET A 104 -2.06 0.43 -10.19
N GLN A 105 -2.13 0.25 -11.52
CA GLN A 105 -1.83 1.29 -12.51
C GLN A 105 -2.78 2.49 -12.42
N THR A 106 -3.99 2.33 -11.86
CA THR A 106 -4.91 3.45 -11.60
C THR A 106 -4.28 4.54 -10.71
N PHE A 107 -3.27 4.18 -9.91
CA PHE A 107 -2.57 5.11 -9.03
C PHE A 107 -1.17 5.49 -9.50
N GLN A 108 -0.73 5.11 -10.70
CA GLN A 108 0.64 5.33 -11.15
C GLN A 108 1.03 6.82 -11.11
N ASP A 109 0.18 7.70 -11.66
CA ASP A 109 0.43 9.14 -11.64
C ASP A 109 0.44 9.70 -10.21
N LEU A 110 -0.50 9.28 -9.37
CA LEU A 110 -0.56 9.67 -7.96
C LEU A 110 0.70 9.22 -7.22
N GLN A 111 1.16 8.00 -7.46
CA GLN A 111 2.35 7.40 -6.86
C GLN A 111 3.59 8.22 -7.20
N ASN A 112 3.77 8.56 -8.48
CA ASN A 112 4.88 9.39 -8.97
C ASN A 112 4.87 10.78 -8.31
N VAL A 113 3.71 11.45 -8.31
CA VAL A 113 3.56 12.78 -7.71
C VAL A 113 3.88 12.75 -6.22
N LEU A 114 3.22 11.88 -5.45
CA LEU A 114 3.43 11.79 -4.00
C LEU A 114 4.86 11.36 -3.64
N ALA A 115 5.45 10.45 -4.39
CA ALA A 115 6.86 10.06 -4.20
C ALA A 115 7.80 11.26 -4.40
N SER A 116 7.54 12.13 -5.39
CA SER A 116 8.32 13.36 -5.61
C SER A 116 8.22 14.35 -4.43
N PHE A 117 7.11 14.32 -3.68
CA PHE A 117 6.93 15.08 -2.44
C PHE A 117 7.45 14.36 -1.18
N GLY A 118 8.16 13.24 -1.34
CA GLY A 118 8.82 12.52 -0.25
C GLY A 118 7.94 11.53 0.51
N PHE A 119 6.75 11.21 0.01
CA PHE A 119 5.94 10.12 0.57
C PHE A 119 6.47 8.76 0.13
N ARG A 120 6.25 7.75 0.96
CA ARG A 120 6.35 6.34 0.56
C ARG A 120 4.99 5.90 0.09
N VAL A 121 4.85 5.45 -1.16
CA VAL A 121 3.56 5.09 -1.73
C VAL A 121 3.57 3.63 -2.19
N ILE A 122 2.63 2.87 -1.65
CA ILE A 122 2.43 1.44 -1.90
C ILE A 122 1.19 1.29 -2.75
N THR A 123 1.37 0.79 -3.97
CA THR A 123 0.31 0.42 -4.90
C THR A 123 0.29 -1.10 -5.05
N PHE A 124 -0.88 -1.71 -5.12
CA PHE A 124 -1.00 -3.16 -5.27
C PHE A 124 -2.31 -3.55 -5.94
N ASP A 125 -2.29 -4.70 -6.61
CA ASP A 125 -3.45 -5.30 -7.23
C ASP A 125 -4.25 -6.08 -6.17
N LEU A 126 -5.53 -5.77 -6.02
CA LEU A 126 -6.45 -6.56 -5.22
C LEU A 126 -6.58 -7.96 -5.82
N TYR A 127 -6.76 -8.98 -4.99
CA TYR A 127 -7.04 -10.32 -5.47
C TYR A 127 -8.23 -10.33 -6.45
N GLY A 128 -8.10 -11.10 -7.53
CA GLY A 128 -9.07 -11.14 -8.63
C GLY A 128 -8.95 -9.98 -9.63
N HIS A 129 -7.97 -9.09 -9.48
CA HIS A 129 -7.72 -7.96 -10.36
C HIS A 129 -6.24 -7.86 -10.73
N GLY A 130 -5.98 -7.11 -11.81
CA GLY A 130 -4.63 -6.87 -12.31
C GLY A 130 -3.85 -8.17 -12.48
N LEU A 131 -2.64 -8.20 -11.93
CA LEU A 131 -1.75 -9.36 -11.97
C LEU A 131 -1.72 -10.14 -10.66
N SER A 132 -2.50 -9.76 -9.65
CA SER A 132 -2.68 -10.57 -8.44
C SER A 132 -3.48 -11.84 -8.74
N ALA A 133 -3.27 -12.86 -7.91
CA ALA A 133 -4.01 -14.12 -7.99
C ALA A 133 -5.53 -13.90 -7.98
N ALA A 134 -6.26 -14.83 -8.60
CA ALA A 134 -7.72 -14.87 -8.60
C ALA A 134 -8.23 -16.09 -7.81
N PRO A 135 -8.36 -15.99 -6.47
CA PRO A 135 -8.83 -17.11 -5.65
C PRO A 135 -10.28 -17.47 -5.99
N GLN A 136 -10.62 -18.75 -5.99
CA GLN A 136 -11.99 -19.21 -6.29
C GLN A 136 -13.04 -18.50 -5.43
N TYR A 137 -14.13 -17.99 -6.00
CA TYR A 137 -15.17 -17.33 -5.22
C TYR A 137 -15.74 -18.23 -4.10
N SER A 138 -16.07 -17.62 -2.95
CA SER A 138 -16.69 -18.35 -1.83
C SER A 138 -17.50 -17.41 -0.95
N PHE A 139 -18.83 -17.50 -1.06
CA PHE A 139 -19.78 -16.70 -0.28
C PHE A 139 -19.65 -16.95 1.23
N PHE A 140 -19.65 -18.21 1.68
CA PHE A 140 -19.57 -18.57 3.11
C PHE A 140 -18.27 -18.13 3.78
N LYS A 141 -17.17 -18.04 3.00
CA LYS A 141 -15.86 -17.56 3.48
C LYS A 141 -15.67 -16.05 3.26
N LYS A 142 -16.72 -15.33 2.84
CA LYS A 142 -16.71 -13.89 2.55
C LYS A 142 -15.55 -13.46 1.62
N ARG A 143 -15.21 -14.30 0.65
CA ARG A 143 -14.11 -14.01 -0.28
C ARG A 143 -14.52 -12.86 -1.21
N PHE A 144 -13.60 -11.93 -1.46
CA PHE A 144 -13.84 -10.65 -2.15
C PHE A 144 -14.75 -9.65 -1.41
N SER A 145 -14.92 -9.82 -0.09
CA SER A 145 -15.48 -8.77 0.77
C SER A 145 -14.43 -7.70 1.10
N ALA A 146 -14.85 -6.57 1.68
CA ALA A 146 -13.93 -5.55 2.18
C ALA A 146 -12.91 -6.14 3.18
N ASP A 147 -13.37 -6.97 4.13
CA ASP A 147 -12.49 -7.62 5.12
C ASP A 147 -11.44 -8.51 4.47
N PHE A 148 -11.80 -9.16 3.36
CA PHE A 148 -10.87 -10.00 2.59
C PHE A 148 -9.74 -9.17 1.98
N PHE A 149 -10.04 -8.01 1.40
CA PHE A 149 -9.03 -7.11 0.84
C PHE A 149 -8.21 -6.40 1.92
N VAL A 150 -8.80 -6.08 3.07
CA VAL A 150 -8.05 -5.56 4.22
C VAL A 150 -7.08 -6.62 4.74
N ALA A 151 -7.48 -7.90 4.82
CA ALA A 151 -6.58 -8.98 5.18
C ALA A 151 -5.42 -9.11 4.18
N GLN A 152 -5.70 -9.07 2.87
CA GLN A 152 -4.67 -9.04 1.83
C GLN A 152 -3.68 -7.89 2.06
N SER A 153 -4.16 -6.67 2.33
CA SER A 153 -3.27 -5.53 2.56
C SER A 153 -2.41 -5.67 3.81
N ARG A 154 -2.93 -6.32 4.87
CA ARG A 154 -2.19 -6.59 6.10
C ARG A 154 -1.04 -7.56 5.84
N GLU A 155 -1.29 -8.62 5.09
CA GLU A 155 -0.25 -9.57 4.69
C GLU A 155 0.86 -8.87 3.88
N LEU A 156 0.48 -7.95 2.97
CA LEU A 156 1.47 -7.16 2.21
C LEU A 156 2.27 -6.22 3.11
N LEU A 157 1.62 -5.52 4.05
CA LEU A 157 2.31 -4.64 4.99
C LEU A 157 3.25 -5.41 5.91
N GLU A 158 2.86 -6.61 6.34
CA GLU A 158 3.70 -7.51 7.13
C GLU A 158 4.95 -7.94 6.34
N HIS A 159 4.78 -8.37 5.08
CA HIS A 159 5.89 -8.67 4.17
C HIS A 159 6.86 -7.50 4.00
N LEU A 160 6.34 -6.27 3.98
CA LEU A 160 7.13 -5.05 3.86
C LEU A 160 7.69 -4.54 5.20
N ASN A 161 7.50 -5.27 6.31
CA ASN A 161 7.85 -4.86 7.66
C ASN A 161 7.24 -3.49 8.04
N LEU A 162 6.00 -3.23 7.64
CA LEU A 162 5.26 -1.98 7.87
C LEU A 162 4.01 -2.13 8.74
N SER A 163 3.80 -3.29 9.38
CA SER A 163 2.62 -3.57 10.21
C SER A 163 2.35 -2.51 11.28
N ASP A 164 3.40 -1.98 11.91
CA ASP A 164 3.30 -0.97 12.97
C ASP A 164 3.52 0.48 12.48
N THR A 165 3.62 0.68 11.17
CA THR A 165 3.87 2.01 10.59
C THR A 165 2.55 2.77 10.40
N PRO A 166 2.42 4.00 10.94
CA PRO A 166 1.28 4.85 10.63
C PRO A 166 1.22 5.15 9.13
N LEU A 167 0.05 4.92 8.52
CA LEU A 167 -0.17 5.11 7.10
C LEU A 167 -1.45 5.89 6.82
N SER A 168 -1.48 6.55 5.67
CA SER A 168 -2.68 7.13 5.07
C SER A 168 -3.23 6.18 4.01
N LEU A 169 -4.55 6.05 3.94
CA LEU A 169 -5.21 5.19 2.98
C LEU A 169 -5.87 6.04 1.90
N VAL A 170 -5.62 5.71 0.64
CA VAL A 170 -6.27 6.34 -0.52
C VAL A 170 -7.04 5.26 -1.28
N GLY A 171 -8.34 5.40 -1.40
CA GLY A 171 -9.18 4.45 -2.13
C GLY A 171 -9.93 5.15 -3.26
N PHE A 172 -10.02 4.50 -4.42
CA PHE A 172 -10.88 4.94 -5.51
C PHE A 172 -11.94 3.88 -5.79
N SER A 173 -13.20 4.23 -5.54
CA SER A 173 -14.41 3.55 -6.07
C SER A 173 -14.32 2.02 -6.22
N MET A 174 -14.24 1.28 -5.12
CA MET A 174 -14.89 -0.03 -5.12
C MET A 174 -16.39 0.26 -5.18
N GLY A 175 -17.00 0.10 -6.35
CA GLY A 175 -18.42 0.38 -6.58
C GLY A 175 -19.24 -0.13 -5.40
N LYS A 176 -20.03 0.76 -4.80
CA LYS A 176 -20.94 0.44 -3.69
C LYS A 176 -21.75 -0.78 -4.10
N GLN A 177 -21.48 -1.95 -3.53
CA GLN A 177 -22.39 -3.07 -3.65
C GLN A 177 -23.60 -2.68 -2.81
N ASN A 178 -24.67 -2.25 -3.48
CA ASN A 178 -25.96 -2.06 -2.84
C ASN A 178 -26.40 -3.43 -2.31
N GLY A 179 -26.05 -3.73 -1.06
CA GLY A 179 -26.72 -4.76 -0.27
C GLY A 179 -28.09 -4.25 0.13
N GLY A 180 -29.02 -4.22 -0.84
CA GLY A 180 -30.44 -4.12 -0.58
C GLY A 180 -31.02 -5.52 -0.51
N ALA A 181 -31.35 -5.96 0.70
CA ALA A 181 -32.48 -6.82 1.10
C ALA A 181 -32.29 -7.20 2.57
#